data_AF-A0A8H7KQ79-F1
#
_entry.id   AF-A0A8H7KQ79-F1
#
_cell.length_a   1.000
_cell.length_b   1.000
_cell.length_c   1.000
_cell.angle_alpha   90.00
_cell.angle_beta   90.00
_cell.angle_gamma   90.00
#
_symmetry.space_group_name_H-M   'P 1'
#
loop_
_entity.id
_entity.type
_entity.pdbx_description
1 polymer ?
#
loop_
_entity_poly.entity_id
_entity_poly.type
_entity_poly.pdbx_seq_one_letter_code
_entity_poly.pdbx_strand_id
1 'polypeptide(L)'
;MNLDMEDKTKSFSGTPVELDDLERHIDAINGPHTITLLVAGSSSLLVMDGPLKELAKLEKLTENGSGKGKSASIGTSLDSLLQSLRDVKDRLEAGTETEDTFSQLAKTVEARKKEVDERQKEIYNSLSRFGKALDKTFTSSLPTYPPLFTSESSRLELERAIATHLLRTGQFDAANTFLEESSVEISQDIKLFFFDLHRILTALRNYDMVPAL
;
A
#
# COMPACT_ATOMS: atom_id res chain seq x y z
N MET A 1 81.51 -32.81 -21.26
CA MET A 1 80.74 -33.22 -22.45
C MET A 1 79.78 -32.09 -22.75
N ASN A 2 80.01 -31.43 -23.89
CA ASN A 2 79.19 -30.36 -24.45
C ASN A 2 77.90 -30.90 -25.09
N LEU A 3 77.02 -29.95 -25.45
CA LEU A 3 75.87 -30.00 -26.37
C LEU A 3 74.54 -30.35 -25.67
N ASP A 4 73.45 -29.58 -25.73
CA ASP A 4 73.04 -28.60 -26.75
C ASP A 4 72.26 -27.41 -26.14
N MET A 5 72.51 -26.25 -26.77
CA MET A 5 71.64 -25.06 -26.76
C MET A 5 70.40 -25.38 -27.59
N GLU A 6 69.21 -25.01 -27.11
CA GLU A 6 68.17 -24.60 -28.05
C GLU A 6 67.26 -23.52 -27.44
N ASP A 7 67.32 -22.41 -28.17
CA ASP A 7 66.63 -21.14 -28.06
C ASP A 7 65.11 -21.32 -28.18
N LYS A 8 64.36 -20.66 -27.30
CA LYS A 8 62.95 -20.33 -27.52
C LYS A 8 62.61 -19.01 -26.85
N THR A 9 63.22 -17.95 -27.38
CA THR A 9 62.70 -16.59 -27.32
C THR A 9 61.35 -16.52 -28.04
N LYS A 10 60.24 -16.77 -27.33
CA LYS A 10 58.90 -16.48 -27.85
C LYS A 10 58.52 -15.05 -27.47
N SER A 11 58.75 -14.16 -28.42
CA SER A 11 58.29 -12.78 -28.52
C SER A 11 56.86 -12.59 -27.98
N PHE A 12 56.74 -11.78 -26.92
CA PHE A 12 55.49 -11.16 -26.51
C PHE A 12 55.27 -9.94 -27.42
N SER A 13 54.56 -10.11 -28.52
CA SER A 13 54.07 -8.99 -29.33
C SER A 13 52.85 -8.40 -28.65
N GLY A 14 53.06 -7.46 -27.74
CA GLY A 14 52.01 -6.58 -27.24
C GLY A 14 51.58 -5.63 -28.35
N THR A 15 50.43 -5.90 -28.95
CA THR A 15 49.67 -4.89 -29.68
C THR A 15 48.93 -4.03 -28.64
N PRO A 16 49.02 -2.69 -28.68
CA PRO A 16 48.25 -1.85 -27.78
C PRO A 16 46.80 -1.89 -28.25
N VAL A 17 45.95 -2.64 -27.54
CA VAL A 17 44.50 -2.58 -27.77
C VAL A 17 44.02 -1.27 -27.15
N GLU A 18 43.54 -0.40 -28.03
CA GLU A 18 43.10 0.97 -27.82
C GLU A 18 42.15 1.09 -26.61
N LEU A 19 42.46 2.07 -25.75
CA LEU A 19 41.63 2.54 -24.65
C LEU A 19 40.33 3.25 -25.11
N ASP A 20 40.09 3.35 -26.42
CA ASP A 20 38.94 4.05 -27.00
C ASP A 20 37.66 3.20 -27.09
N ASP A 21 37.75 1.88 -27.00
CA ASP A 21 36.58 0.99 -27.13
C ASP A 21 35.79 0.81 -25.82
N LEU A 22 36.41 1.10 -24.66
CA LEU A 22 35.72 1.03 -23.36
C LEU A 22 34.99 2.34 -23.02
N GLU A 23 35.42 3.46 -23.60
CA GLU A 23 34.80 4.77 -23.39
C GLU A 23 33.52 4.96 -24.24
N ARG A 24 33.44 4.29 -25.41
CA ARG A 24 32.22 4.30 -26.25
C ARG A 24 31.04 3.51 -25.68
N HIS A 25 31.24 2.64 -24.69
CA HIS A 25 30.14 1.91 -24.05
C HIS A 25 29.49 2.68 -22.89
N ILE A 26 30.17 3.69 -22.34
CA ILE A 26 29.66 4.52 -21.24
C ILE A 26 28.77 5.65 -21.78
N ASP A 27 29.06 6.17 -22.98
CA ASP A 27 28.25 7.24 -23.59
C ASP A 27 26.90 6.76 -24.17
N ALA A 28 26.71 5.46 -24.39
CA ALA A 28 25.43 4.91 -24.83
C ALA A 28 24.36 4.86 -23.71
N ILE A 29 24.75 5.06 -22.45
CA ILE A 29 23.85 5.03 -21.29
C ILE A 29 23.31 6.44 -20.96
N ASN A 30 23.94 7.51 -21.48
CA ASN A 30 23.57 8.90 -21.19
C ASN A 30 22.74 9.59 -22.31
N GLY A 31 22.14 8.81 -23.21
CA GLY A 31 21.13 9.33 -24.14
C GLY A 31 19.85 9.76 -23.41
N PRO A 32 19.11 10.77 -23.90
CA PRO A 32 17.88 11.25 -23.29
C PRO A 32 16.74 10.27 -23.55
N HIS A 33 16.82 9.08 -22.93
CA HIS A 33 15.63 8.32 -22.65
C HIS A 33 14.93 9.07 -21.53
N THR A 34 14.07 9.99 -21.94
CA THR A 34 12.85 10.34 -21.21
C THR A 34 12.35 9.07 -20.55
N ILE A 35 12.61 8.94 -19.24
CA ILE A 35 11.83 8.06 -18.38
C ILE A 35 10.43 8.64 -18.49
N THR A 36 9.71 8.16 -19.49
CA THR A 36 8.27 8.25 -19.52
C THR A 36 7.90 7.45 -18.30
N LEU A 37 7.69 8.18 -17.20
CA LEU A 37 6.96 7.72 -16.05
C LEU A 37 5.61 7.32 -16.65
N LEU A 38 5.52 6.06 -17.09
CA LEU A 38 4.27 5.45 -17.46
C LEU A 38 3.47 5.56 -16.18
N VAL A 39 2.56 6.51 -16.18
CA VAL A 39 1.50 6.66 -15.19
C VAL A 39 0.65 5.39 -15.31
N ALA A 40 1.17 4.30 -14.76
CA ALA A 40 0.41 3.11 -14.37
C ALA A 40 -0.49 3.43 -13.16
N GLY A 41 -0.54 4.69 -12.73
CA GLY A 41 -1.48 5.21 -11.73
C GLY A 41 -2.92 5.37 -12.24
N SER A 42 -3.17 5.31 -13.55
CA SER A 42 -4.53 5.54 -14.08
C SER A 42 -5.36 4.25 -14.19
N SER A 43 -4.73 3.11 -14.49
CA SER A 43 -5.44 1.82 -14.62
C SER A 43 -5.74 1.16 -13.28
N SER A 44 -4.94 1.45 -12.24
CA SER A 44 -5.18 0.95 -10.87
C SER A 44 -6.41 1.58 -10.21
N LEU A 45 -6.80 2.79 -10.61
CA LEU A 45 -7.95 3.50 -10.02
C LEU A 45 -9.28 2.86 -10.43
N LEU A 46 -9.40 2.39 -11.68
CA LEU A 46 -10.62 1.76 -12.20
C LEU A 46 -10.87 0.36 -11.65
N VAL A 47 -9.81 -0.37 -11.27
CA VAL A 47 -9.93 -1.73 -10.71
C VAL A 47 -10.60 -1.68 -9.34
N MET A 48 -10.25 -0.71 -8.49
CA MET A 48 -10.74 -0.63 -7.11
C MET A 48 -12.14 -0.02 -6.95
N ASP A 49 -12.68 0.64 -7.97
CA ASP A 49 -14.02 1.26 -7.91
C ASP A 49 -15.15 0.28 -7.59
N GLY A 50 -15.06 -0.96 -8.08
CA GLY A 50 -16.07 -2.00 -7.86
C GLY A 50 -16.16 -2.45 -6.40
N PRO A 51 -15.06 -2.97 -5.82
CA PRO A 51 -15.01 -3.34 -4.41
C PRO A 51 -15.30 -2.16 -3.47
N LEU A 52 -14.79 -0.96 -3.75
CA LEU A 52 -15.03 0.22 -2.90
C LEU A 52 -16.52 0.60 -2.86
N LYS A 53 -17.25 0.49 -3.98
CA LYS A 53 -18.70 0.74 -4.00
C LYS A 53 -19.50 -0.30 -3.23
N GLU A 54 -19.12 -1.58 -3.32
CA GLU A 54 -19.79 -2.65 -2.57
C GLU A 54 -19.44 -2.57 -1.07
N LEU A 55 -18.22 -2.15 -0.72
CA LEU A 55 -17.80 -1.88 0.66
C LEU A 55 -18.60 -0.71 1.25
N ALA A 56 -18.71 0.42 0.56
CA ALA A 56 -19.52 1.55 1.00
C ALA A 56 -21.01 1.18 1.17
N LYS A 57 -21.51 0.24 0.35
CA LYS A 57 -22.87 -0.30 0.51
C LYS A 57 -22.98 -1.18 1.75
N LEU A 58 -22.02 -2.05 1.99
CA LEU A 58 -21.97 -2.92 3.17
C LEU A 58 -21.83 -2.10 4.46
N GLU A 59 -20.99 -1.06 4.45
CA GLU A 59 -20.82 -0.09 5.52
C GLU A 59 -22.15 0.60 5.84
N LYS A 60 -22.85 1.11 4.83
CA LYS A 60 -24.18 1.71 5.00
C LYS A 60 -25.23 0.73 5.57
N LEU A 61 -25.09 -0.58 5.33
CA LEU A 61 -25.99 -1.61 5.87
C LEU A 61 -25.66 -1.99 7.33
N THR A 62 -24.41 -1.81 7.76
CA THR A 62 -23.94 -2.18 9.10
C THR A 62 -23.75 -1.01 10.07
N GLU A 63 -23.63 0.23 9.57
CA GLU A 63 -23.38 1.39 10.43
C GLU A 63 -24.58 1.79 11.27
N ASN A 64 -24.29 2.06 12.55
CA ASN A 64 -25.20 2.67 13.50
C ASN A 64 -25.23 4.20 13.29
N GLY A 65 -25.91 4.66 12.23
CA GLY A 65 -26.46 6.02 12.16
C GLY A 65 -25.82 6.99 11.17
N SER A 66 -26.71 7.80 10.58
CA SER A 66 -26.50 9.06 9.83
C SER A 66 -26.28 9.03 8.30
N GLY A 67 -26.48 7.88 7.63
CA GLY A 67 -26.70 7.87 6.19
C GLY A 67 -28.13 8.26 5.83
N LYS A 68 -28.33 9.24 4.92
CA LYS A 68 -29.63 9.66 4.33
C LYS A 68 -30.33 8.47 3.64
N GLY A 69 -30.98 7.62 4.43
CA GLY A 69 -31.65 6.40 4.02
C GLY A 69 -32.38 5.81 5.22
N LYS A 70 -33.71 5.70 5.12
CA LYS A 70 -34.66 5.52 6.25
C LYS A 70 -34.64 4.14 6.93
N SER A 71 -33.56 3.36 6.86
CA SER A 71 -33.50 2.02 7.48
C SER A 71 -32.59 2.03 8.70
N ALA A 72 -33.18 1.84 9.88
CA ALA A 72 -32.51 1.52 11.13
C ALA A 72 -31.47 0.39 10.93
N SER A 73 -30.30 0.47 11.54
CA SER A 73 -29.36 -0.67 11.58
C SER A 73 -29.97 -1.82 12.40
N ILE A 74 -29.47 -3.05 12.23
CA ILE A 74 -29.91 -4.21 13.04
C ILE A 74 -29.82 -3.88 14.55
N GLY A 75 -28.75 -3.21 14.98
CA GLY A 75 -28.58 -2.75 16.37
C GLY A 75 -29.73 -1.86 16.82
N THR A 76 -30.03 -0.79 16.07
CA THR A 76 -31.12 0.12 16.43
C THR A 76 -32.52 -0.52 16.39
N SER A 77 -32.74 -1.51 15.51
CA SER A 77 -33.98 -2.29 15.50
C SER A 77 -34.11 -3.18 16.75
N LEU A 78 -33.00 -3.79 17.20
CA LEU A 78 -32.97 -4.57 18.44
C LEU A 78 -33.12 -3.67 19.67
N ASP A 79 -32.46 -2.51 19.70
CA ASP A 79 -32.60 -1.53 20.78
C ASP A 79 -34.04 -1.00 20.88
N SER A 80 -34.68 -0.71 19.74
CA SER A 80 -36.09 -0.31 19.69
C SER A 80 -37.00 -1.43 20.22
N LEU A 81 -36.74 -2.69 19.87
CA LEU A 81 -37.51 -3.82 20.38
C LEU A 81 -37.33 -3.99 21.90
N LEU A 82 -36.09 -3.84 22.37
CA LEU A 82 -35.74 -3.92 23.79
C LEU A 82 -36.44 -2.79 24.57
N GLN A 83 -36.47 -1.57 24.03
CA GLN A 83 -37.22 -0.46 24.61
C GLN A 83 -38.72 -0.75 24.67
N SER A 84 -39.32 -1.26 23.59
CA SER A 84 -40.75 -1.63 23.59
C SER A 84 -41.05 -2.73 24.61
N LEU A 85 -40.15 -3.70 24.81
CA LEU A 85 -40.31 -4.73 25.84
C LEU A 85 -40.22 -4.16 27.26
N ARG A 86 -39.34 -3.18 27.50
CA ARG A 86 -39.25 -2.47 28.78
C ARG A 86 -40.50 -1.66 29.06
N ASP A 87 -41.00 -0.92 28.07
CA ASP A 87 -42.22 -0.11 28.23
C ASP A 87 -43.43 -0.99 28.57
N VAL A 88 -43.56 -2.18 27.95
CA VAL A 88 -44.62 -3.14 28.31
C VAL A 88 -44.39 -3.71 29.71
N LYS A 89 -43.14 -4.02 30.09
CA LYS A 89 -42.83 -4.48 31.45
C LYS A 89 -43.24 -3.46 32.52
N ASP A 90 -42.95 -2.18 32.29
CA ASP A 90 -43.29 -1.11 33.23
C ASP A 90 -44.81 -0.90 33.33
N ARG A 91 -45.54 -1.07 32.22
CA ARG A 91 -47.01 -1.02 32.20
C ARG A 91 -47.66 -2.19 32.93
N LEU A 92 -47.02 -3.36 32.90
CA LEU A 92 -47.41 -4.56 33.63
C LEU A 92 -47.22 -4.39 35.13
N GLU A 93 -46.09 -3.83 35.53
CA GLU A 93 -45.82 -3.52 36.94
C GLU A 93 -46.76 -2.41 37.47
N ALA A 94 -47.16 -1.47 36.62
CA ALA A 94 -48.15 -0.43 36.95
C ALA A 94 -49.62 -0.91 36.91
N GLY A 95 -49.88 -2.16 36.51
CA GLY A 95 -51.24 -2.73 36.45
C GLY A 95 -52.14 -2.12 35.36
N THR A 96 -51.56 -1.50 34.32
CA THR A 96 -52.28 -0.81 33.23
C THR A 96 -52.36 -1.63 31.93
N GLU A 97 -52.32 -2.96 32.08
CA GLU A 97 -52.27 -3.90 30.96
C GLU A 97 -53.65 -4.18 30.39
N THR A 98 -53.69 -4.50 29.10
CA THR A 98 -54.91 -4.90 28.39
C THR A 98 -54.53 -6.06 27.48
N GLU A 99 -55.43 -7.00 27.19
CA GLU A 99 -55.12 -8.12 26.27
C GLU A 99 -54.57 -7.65 24.91
N ASP A 100 -54.97 -6.45 24.48
CA ASP A 100 -54.45 -5.76 23.29
C ASP A 100 -52.95 -5.44 23.36
N THR A 101 -52.38 -5.17 24.54
CA THR A 101 -50.94 -4.85 24.68
C THR A 101 -50.06 -6.04 24.33
N PHE A 102 -50.45 -7.25 24.78
CA PHE A 102 -49.76 -8.49 24.45
C PHE A 102 -49.87 -8.85 22.97
N SER A 103 -51.07 -8.67 22.38
CA SER A 103 -51.28 -8.90 20.94
C SER A 103 -50.46 -7.95 20.07
N GLN A 104 -50.38 -6.67 20.45
CA GLN A 104 -49.55 -5.68 19.77
C GLN A 104 -48.05 -5.95 19.95
N LEU A 105 -47.64 -6.40 21.14
CA LEU A 105 -46.25 -6.78 21.39
C LEU A 105 -45.84 -7.98 20.54
N ALA A 106 -46.66 -9.03 20.50
CA ALA A 106 -46.39 -10.22 19.69
C ALA A 106 -46.26 -9.87 18.20
N LYS A 107 -47.14 -9.01 17.67
CA LYS A 107 -47.04 -8.49 16.30
C LYS A 107 -45.77 -7.68 16.07
N THR A 108 -45.38 -6.86 17.06
CA THR A 108 -44.16 -6.04 16.98
C THR A 108 -42.91 -6.91 16.98
N VAL A 109 -42.84 -7.92 17.85
CA VAL A 109 -41.72 -8.89 17.90
C VAL A 109 -41.59 -9.62 16.57
N GLU A 110 -42.69 -10.15 16.02
CA GLU A 110 -42.65 -10.89 14.75
C GLU A 110 -42.27 -9.98 13.57
N ALA A 111 -42.77 -8.74 13.54
CA ALA A 111 -42.39 -7.76 12.53
C ALA A 111 -40.90 -7.39 12.61
N ARG A 112 -40.37 -7.17 13.81
CA ARG A 112 -38.95 -6.85 14.04
C ARG A 112 -38.04 -8.03 13.70
N LYS A 113 -38.44 -9.25 14.06
CA LYS A 113 -37.72 -10.47 13.69
C LYS A 113 -37.59 -10.59 12.17
N LYS A 114 -38.71 -10.45 11.45
CA LYS A 114 -38.72 -10.49 9.98
C LYS A 114 -37.85 -9.38 9.35
N GLU A 115 -37.86 -8.19 9.93
CA GLU A 115 -37.01 -7.07 9.50
C GLU A 115 -35.52 -7.40 9.67
N VAL A 116 -35.13 -7.97 10.82
CA VAL A 116 -33.75 -8.39 11.10
C VAL A 116 -33.31 -9.51 10.15
N ASP A 117 -34.15 -10.52 9.93
CA ASP A 117 -33.85 -11.64 9.04
C ASP A 117 -33.57 -11.17 7.60
N GLU A 118 -34.42 -10.25 7.08
CA GLU A 118 -34.23 -9.71 5.72
C GLU A 118 -32.96 -8.86 5.63
N ARG A 119 -32.65 -8.05 6.66
CA ARG A 119 -31.40 -7.27 6.68
C ARG A 119 -30.16 -8.14 6.76
N GLN A 120 -30.19 -9.17 7.58
CA GLN A 120 -29.09 -10.12 7.68
C GLN A 120 -28.83 -10.77 6.32
N LYS A 121 -29.89 -11.18 5.61
CA LYS A 121 -29.79 -11.71 4.24
C LYS A 121 -29.21 -10.68 3.26
N GLU A 122 -29.60 -9.42 3.35
CA GLU A 122 -29.05 -8.34 2.53
C GLU A 122 -27.54 -8.15 2.78
N ILE A 123 -27.12 -8.15 4.05
CA ILE A 123 -25.72 -8.06 4.45
C ILE A 123 -24.92 -9.23 3.86
N TYR A 124 -25.36 -10.48 4.02
CA TYR A 124 -24.69 -11.64 3.43
C TYR A 124 -24.59 -11.55 1.90
N ASN A 125 -25.65 -11.08 1.23
CA ASN A 125 -25.63 -10.90 -0.21
C ASN A 125 -24.62 -9.84 -0.64
N SER A 126 -24.56 -8.69 0.06
CA SER A 126 -23.58 -7.64 -0.21
C SER A 126 -22.14 -8.09 0.08
N LEU A 127 -21.91 -8.83 1.17
CA LEU A 127 -20.62 -9.41 1.50
C LEU A 127 -20.15 -10.42 0.44
N SER A 128 -21.04 -11.29 -0.04
CA SER A 128 -20.73 -12.23 -1.13
C SER A 128 -20.37 -11.50 -2.43
N ARG A 129 -21.07 -10.40 -2.75
CA ARG A 129 -20.76 -9.56 -3.91
C ARG A 129 -19.42 -8.85 -3.76
N PHE A 130 -19.13 -8.33 -2.57
CA PHE A 130 -17.85 -7.71 -2.25
C PHE A 130 -16.69 -8.70 -2.42
N GLY A 131 -16.80 -9.92 -1.86
CA GLY A 131 -15.79 -10.97 -2.04
C GLY A 131 -15.57 -11.33 -3.51
N LYS A 132 -16.64 -11.50 -4.29
CA LYS A 132 -16.54 -11.76 -5.74
C LYS A 132 -15.94 -10.58 -6.53
N ALA A 133 -16.22 -9.35 -6.11
CA ALA A 133 -15.62 -8.17 -6.73
C ALA A 133 -14.12 -8.11 -6.42
N LEU A 134 -13.73 -8.39 -5.18
CA LEU A 134 -12.35 -8.48 -4.74
C LEU A 134 -11.57 -9.55 -5.52
N ASP A 135 -12.14 -10.75 -5.65
CA ASP A 135 -11.52 -11.85 -6.40
C ASP A 135 -11.27 -11.46 -7.87
N LYS A 136 -12.17 -10.69 -8.49
CA LYS A 136 -12.01 -10.20 -9.87
C LYS A 136 -10.93 -9.13 -9.99
N THR A 137 -10.75 -8.29 -8.98
CA THR A 137 -9.73 -7.25 -8.98
C THR A 137 -8.32 -7.79 -8.88
N PHE A 138 -8.13 -8.93 -8.21
CA PHE A 138 -6.83 -9.57 -8.02
C PHE A 138 -6.65 -10.82 -8.90
N THR A 139 -7.09 -10.75 -10.15
CA THR A 139 -6.97 -11.87 -11.11
C THR A 139 -5.59 -11.99 -11.75
N SER A 140 -4.77 -10.93 -11.74
CA SER A 140 -3.41 -11.00 -12.26
C SER A 140 -2.52 -11.70 -11.23
N SER A 141 -2.05 -12.91 -11.56
CA SER A 141 -0.88 -13.46 -10.89
C SER A 141 0.24 -12.43 -10.94
N LEU A 142 0.92 -12.21 -9.81
CA LEU A 142 2.09 -11.33 -9.77
C LEU A 142 3.01 -11.71 -10.94
N PRO A 143 3.44 -10.76 -11.78
CA PRO A 143 4.36 -11.07 -12.86
C PRO A 143 5.58 -11.78 -12.26
N THR A 144 5.75 -13.04 -12.61
CA THR A 144 6.92 -13.82 -12.21
C THR A 144 8.09 -13.31 -13.03
N TYR A 145 8.81 -12.35 -12.47
CA TYR A 145 10.10 -11.96 -13.01
C TYR A 145 11.10 -13.09 -12.73
N PRO A 146 12.02 -13.38 -13.68
CA PRO A 146 13.20 -14.16 -13.33
C PRO A 146 13.90 -13.48 -12.15
N PRO A 147 14.64 -14.21 -11.29
CA PRO A 147 15.30 -13.59 -10.15
C PRO A 147 16.27 -12.52 -10.68
N LEU A 148 15.86 -11.26 -10.55
CA LEU A 148 16.66 -10.08 -10.85
C LEU A 148 17.59 -9.85 -9.67
N PHE A 149 18.78 -9.31 -9.91
CA PHE A 149 19.78 -9.05 -8.86
C PHE A 149 20.30 -10.32 -8.16
N THR A 150 20.55 -11.39 -8.93
CA THR A 150 21.16 -12.64 -8.42
C THR A 150 22.66 -12.56 -8.21
N SER A 151 23.35 -11.67 -8.94
CA SER A 151 24.77 -11.45 -8.73
C SER A 151 25.02 -10.51 -7.55
N GLU A 152 26.08 -10.78 -6.80
CA GLU A 152 26.51 -9.96 -5.66
C GLU A 152 26.72 -8.49 -6.08
N SER A 153 27.32 -8.27 -7.25
CA SER A 153 27.49 -6.93 -7.83
C SER A 153 26.16 -6.22 -8.07
N SER A 154 25.14 -6.93 -8.56
CA SER A 154 23.84 -6.35 -8.85
C SER A 154 23.06 -6.04 -7.57
N ARG A 155 23.22 -6.86 -6.52
CA ARG A 155 22.68 -6.59 -5.19
C ARG A 155 23.31 -5.34 -4.56
N LEU A 156 24.63 -5.21 -4.60
CA LEU A 156 25.33 -4.05 -4.06
C LEU A 156 24.93 -2.75 -4.76
N GLU A 157 24.81 -2.76 -6.09
CA GLU A 157 24.33 -1.59 -6.84
C GLU A 157 22.87 -1.25 -6.52
N LEU A 158 22.01 -2.26 -6.32
CA LEU A 158 20.63 -2.06 -5.89
C LEU A 158 20.57 -1.44 -4.48
N GLU A 159 21.30 -2.00 -3.53
CA GLU A 159 21.38 -1.50 -2.15
C GLU A 159 21.89 -0.05 -2.14
N ARG A 160 22.90 0.28 -2.96
CA ARG A 160 23.39 1.65 -3.15
C ARG A 160 22.32 2.57 -3.75
N ALA A 161 21.58 2.12 -4.76
CA ALA A 161 20.52 2.89 -5.39
C ALA A 161 19.38 3.18 -4.40
N ILE A 162 18.99 2.21 -3.58
CA ILE A 162 17.97 2.35 -2.54
C ILE A 162 18.42 3.36 -1.49
N ALA A 163 19.61 3.19 -0.94
CA ALA A 163 20.14 4.09 0.08
C ALA A 163 20.29 5.52 -0.44
N THR A 164 20.76 5.70 -1.68
CA THR A 164 20.82 7.02 -2.34
C THR A 164 19.42 7.64 -2.52
N HIS A 165 18.42 6.82 -2.87
CA HIS A 165 17.05 7.28 -3.01
C HIS A 165 16.43 7.74 -1.69
N LEU A 166 16.67 7.01 -0.59
CA LEU A 166 16.20 7.38 0.75
C LEU A 166 16.80 8.71 1.21
N LEU A 167 18.11 8.91 1.01
CA LEU A 167 18.79 10.17 1.31
C LEU A 167 18.22 11.34 0.50
N ARG A 168 18.02 11.15 -0.80
CA ARG A 168 17.46 12.19 -1.69
C ARG A 168 16.03 12.57 -1.30
N THR A 169 15.22 11.60 -0.87
CA THR A 169 13.83 11.85 -0.44
C THR A 169 13.71 12.41 0.99
N GLY A 170 14.81 12.48 1.74
CA GLY A 170 14.85 13.03 3.10
C GLY A 170 14.45 12.06 4.20
N GLN A 171 14.38 10.76 3.88
CA GLN A 171 14.10 9.70 4.85
C GLN A 171 15.42 9.26 5.51
N PHE A 172 16.03 10.15 6.28
CA PHE A 172 17.37 9.94 6.85
C PHE A 172 17.41 8.80 7.88
N ASP A 173 16.40 8.68 8.72
CA ASP A 173 16.32 7.60 9.72
C ASP A 173 16.29 6.23 9.04
N ALA A 174 15.41 6.06 8.04
CA ALA A 174 15.32 4.85 7.25
C ALA A 174 16.61 4.59 6.44
N ALA A 175 17.24 5.64 5.90
CA ALA A 175 18.51 5.52 5.18
C ALA A 175 19.65 5.05 6.11
N ASN A 176 19.71 5.54 7.35
CA ASN A 176 20.73 5.17 8.31
C ASN A 176 20.56 3.71 8.76
N THR A 177 19.34 3.32 9.16
CA THR A 177 19.05 1.91 9.50
C THR A 177 19.35 0.98 8.33
N PHE A 178 18.98 1.37 7.10
CA PHE A 178 19.28 0.57 5.92
C PHE A 178 20.79 0.45 5.64
N LEU A 179 21.58 1.50 5.90
CA LEU A 179 23.04 1.48 5.75
C LEU A 179 23.76 0.72 6.87
N GLU A 180 23.16 0.59 8.05
CA GLU A 180 23.66 -0.28 9.13
C GLU A 180 23.42 -1.76 8.81
N GLU A 181 22.31 -2.07 8.15
CA GLU A 181 21.93 -3.44 7.78
C GLU A 181 22.52 -3.90 6.43
N SER A 182 22.86 -2.96 5.54
CA SER A 182 23.47 -3.25 4.25
C SER A 182 24.99 -3.09 4.31
N SER A 183 25.70 -3.82 3.46
CA SER A 183 27.17 -3.73 3.35
C SER A 183 27.65 -2.55 2.48
N VAL A 184 26.78 -1.56 2.24
CA VAL A 184 27.03 -0.48 1.29
C VAL A 184 27.51 0.78 2.00
N GLU A 185 28.66 1.29 1.58
CA GLU A 185 29.16 2.58 2.01
C GLU A 185 28.80 3.68 1.00
N ILE A 186 28.01 4.65 1.46
CA ILE A 186 27.78 5.91 0.73
C ILE A 186 28.66 6.99 1.34
N SER A 187 29.33 7.78 0.48
CA SER A 187 30.14 8.92 0.91
C SER A 187 29.36 9.84 1.86
N GLN A 188 29.96 10.13 3.01
CA GLN A 188 29.39 10.99 4.04
C GLN A 188 29.13 12.41 3.51
N ASP A 189 29.90 12.87 2.53
CA ASP A 189 29.72 14.18 1.89
C ASP A 189 28.35 14.30 1.21
N ILE A 190 27.90 13.23 0.55
CA ILE A 190 26.60 13.19 -0.13
C ILE A 190 25.46 13.20 0.90
N LYS A 191 25.64 12.51 2.02
CA LYS A 191 24.66 12.51 3.12
C LYS A 191 24.50 13.90 3.71
N LEU A 192 25.62 14.58 3.98
CA LEU A 192 25.64 15.93 4.52
C LEU A 192 24.99 16.93 3.55
N PHE A 193 25.28 16.82 2.25
CA PHE A 193 24.65 17.65 1.23
C PHE A 193 23.11 17.51 1.22
N PHE A 194 22.60 16.27 1.25
CA PHE A 194 21.14 16.07 1.28
C PHE A 194 20.52 16.49 2.61
N PHE A 195 21.24 16.32 3.72
CA PHE A 195 20.82 16.80 5.03
C PHE A 195 20.67 18.32 5.06
N ASP A 196 21.67 19.05 4.57
CA ASP A 196 21.63 20.51 4.46
C ASP A 196 20.52 20.96 3.50
N LEU A 197 20.33 20.29 2.38
CA LEU A 197 19.24 20.56 1.45
C LEU A 197 17.87 20.41 2.13
N HIS A 198 17.62 19.30 2.82
CA HIS A 198 16.34 19.08 3.52
C HIS A 198 16.16 20.00 4.72
N ARG A 199 17.25 20.40 5.40
CA ARG A 199 17.23 21.44 6.43
C ARG A 199 16.75 22.78 5.84
N ILE A 200 17.31 23.19 4.70
CA ILE A 200 16.91 24.40 3.99
C ILE A 200 15.46 24.32 3.52
N LEU A 201 15.05 23.22 2.87
CA LEU A 201 13.67 23.02 2.41
C LEU A 201 12.65 23.06 3.55
N THR A 202 13.02 22.54 4.72
CA THR A 202 12.17 22.58 5.93
C THR A 202 12.10 23.98 6.52
N ALA A 203 13.23 24.70 6.56
CA ALA A 203 13.27 26.09 7.03
C ALA A 203 12.44 27.02 6.13
N LEU A 204 12.58 26.88 4.81
CA LEU A 204 11.77 27.61 3.84
C LEU A 204 10.28 27.35 3.99
N ARG A 205 9.89 26.10 4.29
CA ARG A 205 8.49 25.74 4.59
C ARG A 205 7.96 26.42 5.85
N ASN A 206 8.85 26.68 6.81
CA ASN A 206 8.55 27.36 8.07
C ASN A 206 8.73 28.88 7.98
N TYR A 207 8.88 29.44 6.76
CA TYR A 207 9.16 30.86 6.50
C TYR A 207 10.45 31.39 7.15
N ASP A 208 11.37 30.50 7.51
CA ASP A 208 12.69 30.85 8.02
C ASP A 208 13.70 30.82 6.87
N MET A 209 14.22 32.00 6.52
CA MET A 209 15.18 32.19 5.43
C MET A 209 16.64 32.08 5.91
N VAL A 210 16.89 32.08 7.22
CA VAL A 210 18.25 32.10 7.79
C VAL A 210 19.09 30.91 7.35
N PRO A 211 18.57 29.67 7.26
CA PRO A 211 19.38 28.52 6.85
C PRO A 211 19.76 28.50 5.37
N ALA A 212 19.14 29.36 4.55
CA ALA A 212 19.34 29.45 3.09
C ALA A 212 20.27 30.61 2.65
N LEU A 213 20.68 31.46 3.60
CA LEU A 213 21.47 32.68 3.39
C LEU A 213 22.95 32.51 3.73
#